data_AF-A0A3B9NIE2-F1
#
_entry.id   AF-A0A3B9NIE2-F1
#
_cell.length_a   1.000
_cell.length_b   1.000
_cell.length_c   1.000
_cell.angle_alpha   90.00
_cell.angle_beta   90.00
_cell.angle_gamma   90.00
#
_symmetry.space_group_name_H-M   'P 1'
#
loop_
_entity.id
_entity.type
_entity.pdbx_description
1 polymer ?
#
loop_
_entity_poly.entity_id
_entity_poly.type
_entity_poly.pdbx_seq_one_letter_code
_entity_poly.pdbx_strand_id
1 'polypeptide(L)'
;IVYTYFYRNQFIVMDGDLSVKNRFNTIDTTSRANISVIRLSDGRNKMNAPSVSVNKSFALYGGLIFNRSNLKGKHEPSSSWKNSSIIDVYSTDEQHYIGSFYIRNREGKSMSSMICDGHYLYVLIGNELQRYRIRDGAFKFNIQRNQWFKEALADRDI
;
A
#
# COMPACT_ATOMS: atom_id res chain seq x y z
N ILE A 1 -11.59 0.93 -7.90
CA ILE A 1 -10.99 -0.20 -7.15
C ILE A 1 -9.47 -0.22 -7.38
N VAL A 2 -8.67 -0.56 -6.37
CA VAL A 2 -7.19 -0.69 -6.50
C VAL A 2 -6.76 -2.09 -6.06
N TYR A 3 -5.83 -2.68 -6.80
CA TYR A 3 -5.19 -3.95 -6.44
C TYR A 3 -3.67 -3.83 -6.53
N THR A 4 -2.99 -4.06 -5.41
CA THR A 4 -1.51 -4.09 -5.32
C THR A 4 -1.00 -5.52 -5.45
N TYR A 5 -0.03 -5.75 -6.31
CA TYR A 5 0.61 -7.07 -6.40
C TYR A 5 1.56 -7.29 -5.22
N PHE A 6 1.38 -8.40 -4.50
CA PHE A 6 2.17 -8.66 -3.30
C PHE A 6 3.66 -8.92 -3.59
N TYR A 7 4.01 -9.62 -4.68
CA TYR A 7 5.38 -10.08 -4.99
C TYR A 7 6.08 -9.34 -6.14
N ARG A 8 5.47 -8.28 -6.67
CA ARG A 8 6.08 -7.46 -7.72
C ARG A 8 5.71 -5.99 -7.55
N ASN A 9 6.50 -5.11 -8.12
CA ASN A 9 6.41 -3.67 -7.99
C ASN A 9 5.25 -3.04 -8.77
N GLN A 10 4.05 -3.64 -8.80
CA GLN A 10 2.93 -3.16 -9.60
C GLN A 10 1.66 -3.00 -8.75
N PHE A 11 0.83 -2.03 -9.11
CA PHE A 11 -0.58 -1.96 -8.72
C PHE A 11 -1.44 -1.56 -9.92
N ILE A 12 -2.73 -1.88 -9.85
CA ILE A 12 -3.70 -1.59 -10.91
C ILE A 12 -4.88 -0.83 -10.34
N VAL A 13 -5.43 0.04 -11.17
CA VAL A 13 -6.63 0.83 -10.87
C VAL A 13 -7.71 0.44 -11.86
N MET A 14 -8.87 0.10 -11.33
CA MET A 14 -10.03 -0.41 -12.06
C MET A 14 -11.27 0.42 -11.74
N ASP A 15 -12.23 0.46 -12.66
CA ASP A 15 -13.58 0.99 -12.38
C ASP A 15 -14.45 -0.03 -11.63
N GLY A 16 -15.74 0.29 -11.47
CA GLY A 16 -16.73 -0.58 -10.80
C GLY A 16 -16.97 -1.90 -11.55
N ASP A 17 -16.77 -1.93 -12.86
CA ASP A 17 -16.92 -3.12 -13.71
C ASP A 17 -15.65 -3.97 -13.78
N LEU A 18 -14.66 -3.68 -12.92
CA LEU A 18 -13.34 -4.31 -12.89
C LEU A 18 -12.53 -4.11 -14.18
N SER A 19 -12.89 -3.14 -15.02
CA SER A 19 -12.12 -2.78 -16.20
C SER A 19 -10.87 -2.01 -15.78
N VAL A 20 -9.70 -2.49 -16.22
CA VAL A 20 -8.41 -1.86 -15.90
C VAL A 20 -8.30 -0.51 -16.59
N LYS A 21 -8.24 0.56 -15.78
CA LYS A 21 -7.98 1.92 -16.25
C LYS A 21 -6.48 2.19 -16.36
N ASN A 22 -5.74 1.86 -15.29
CA ASN A 22 -4.31 2.14 -15.19
C ASN A 22 -3.54 0.97 -14.60
N ARG A 23 -2.25 0.87 -14.98
CA ARG A 23 -1.26 0.00 -14.36
C ARG A 23 -0.04 0.85 -14.02
N PHE A 24 0.34 0.88 -12.76
CA PHE A 24 1.46 1.67 -12.28
C PHE A 24 2.40 0.81 -11.46
N ASN A 25 3.62 1.31 -11.30
CA ASN A 25 4.66 0.66 -10.54
C ASN A 25 4.95 1.38 -9.23
N THR A 26 5.29 0.62 -8.20
CA THR A 26 5.90 1.14 -6.97
C THR A 26 7.39 1.42 -7.21
N ILE A 27 8.05 2.14 -6.30
CA ILE A 27 9.48 2.48 -6.42
C ILE A 27 10.41 1.26 -6.28
N ASP A 28 9.90 0.13 -5.78
CA ASP A 28 10.62 -1.15 -5.79
C ASP A 28 10.98 -1.58 -7.23
N THR A 29 12.08 -2.32 -7.39
CA THR A 29 12.61 -2.72 -8.72
C THR A 29 12.20 -4.13 -9.16
N THR A 30 11.50 -4.88 -8.31
CA THR A 30 11.09 -6.27 -8.54
C THR A 30 9.91 -6.32 -9.52
N SER A 31 10.18 -6.26 -10.82
CA SER A 31 9.14 -6.30 -11.87
C SER A 31 8.52 -7.67 -12.10
N ARG A 32 9.26 -8.73 -11.81
CA ARG A 32 8.82 -10.12 -11.94
C ARG A 32 8.81 -10.78 -10.58
N ALA A 33 7.69 -11.40 -10.23
CA ALA A 33 7.57 -12.18 -9.01
C ALA A 33 8.45 -13.43 -9.13
N ASN A 34 9.48 -13.55 -8.29
CA ASN A 34 10.36 -14.71 -8.25
C ASN A 34 9.79 -15.75 -7.28
N ILE A 35 8.82 -16.54 -7.77
CA ILE A 35 8.15 -17.59 -6.99
C ILE A 35 8.66 -18.94 -7.46
N SER A 36 9.41 -19.63 -6.60
CA SER A 36 9.85 -21.00 -6.83
C SER A 36 8.84 -21.97 -6.24
N VAL A 37 8.41 -22.97 -7.02
CA VAL A 37 7.38 -23.96 -6.64
C VAL A 37 7.94 -25.37 -6.81
N ILE A 38 7.69 -26.23 -5.83
CA ILE A 38 7.97 -27.68 -5.89
C ILE A 38 6.66 -28.46 -5.91
N ARG A 39 6.67 -29.58 -6.62
CA ARG A 39 5.58 -30.56 -6.59
C ARG A 39 5.93 -31.67 -5.59
N LEU A 40 5.04 -31.89 -4.62
CA LEU A 40 5.17 -32.95 -3.63
C LEU A 40 4.78 -34.31 -4.24
N SER A 41 5.20 -35.40 -3.59
CA SER A 41 4.88 -36.77 -4.00
C SER A 41 3.38 -37.06 -4.04
N ASP A 42 2.59 -36.36 -3.23
CA ASP A 42 1.12 -36.44 -3.21
C ASP A 42 0.43 -35.56 -4.28
N GLY A 43 1.19 -34.93 -5.17
CA GLY A 43 0.68 -34.11 -6.27
C GLY A 43 0.42 -32.65 -5.91
N ARG A 44 0.53 -32.23 -4.64
CA ARG A 44 0.36 -30.82 -4.25
C ARG A 44 1.55 -29.96 -4.68
N ASN A 45 1.28 -28.71 -5.03
CA ASN A 45 2.33 -27.71 -5.27
C ASN A 45 2.54 -26.86 -4.01
N LYS A 46 3.79 -26.67 -3.59
CA LYS A 46 4.16 -25.76 -2.50
C LYS A 46 5.25 -24.80 -2.95
N MET A 47 5.28 -23.62 -2.34
CA MET A 47 6.40 -22.71 -2.52
C MET A 47 7.67 -23.36 -1.96
N ASN A 48 8.73 -23.39 -2.76
CA ASN A 48 10.01 -24.00 -2.40
C ASN A 48 10.72 -23.21 -1.29
N ALA A 49 10.64 -21.88 -1.38
CA ALA A 49 11.16 -20.94 -0.39
C ALA A 49 10.29 -19.69 -0.37
N PRO A 50 10.08 -19.02 0.79
CA PRO A 50 9.32 -17.78 0.86
C PRO A 50 9.86 -16.73 -0.11
N SER A 51 9.02 -16.27 -1.04
CA SER A 51 9.38 -15.19 -1.95
C SER A 51 9.40 -13.85 -1.21
N VAL A 52 10.25 -12.93 -1.66
CA VAL A 52 10.35 -11.59 -1.08
C VAL A 52 9.04 -10.85 -1.38
N SER A 53 8.29 -10.50 -0.34
CA SER A 53 7.14 -9.61 -0.48
C SER A 53 7.63 -8.23 -0.94
N VAL A 54 6.89 -7.56 -1.80
CA VAL A 54 7.14 -6.18 -2.26
C VAL A 54 6.14 -5.23 -1.63
N ASN A 55 4.84 -5.51 -1.79
CA ASN A 55 3.73 -4.72 -1.28
C ASN A 55 2.96 -5.52 -0.23
N LYS A 56 3.19 -5.27 1.06
CA LYS A 56 2.68 -6.12 2.14
C LYS A 56 1.21 -5.90 2.46
N SER A 57 0.78 -4.64 2.43
CA SER A 57 -0.58 -4.19 2.74
C SER A 57 -0.72 -2.74 2.29
N PHE A 58 -1.95 -2.25 2.12
CA PHE A 58 -2.17 -0.85 1.78
C PHE A 58 -3.43 -0.28 2.44
N ALA A 59 -3.50 1.05 2.53
CA ALA A 59 -4.74 1.79 2.75
C ALA A 59 -4.98 2.74 1.57
N LEU A 60 -6.24 3.09 1.32
CA LEU A 60 -6.64 4.04 0.29
C LEU A 60 -7.39 5.20 0.90
N TYR A 61 -7.14 6.41 0.40
CA TYR A 61 -8.03 7.54 0.63
C TYR A 61 -7.83 8.62 -0.43
N GLY A 62 -8.91 9.17 -0.99
CA GLY A 62 -8.86 10.37 -1.83
C GLY A 62 -7.96 10.27 -3.07
N GLY A 63 -7.79 9.09 -3.66
CA GLY A 63 -6.89 8.86 -4.79
C GLY A 63 -5.42 8.60 -4.40
N LEU A 64 -5.16 8.41 -3.10
CA LEU A 64 -3.84 8.04 -2.57
C LEU A 64 -3.80 6.56 -2.18
N ILE A 65 -2.65 5.94 -2.41
CA ILE A 65 -2.31 4.61 -1.91
C ILE A 65 -1.23 4.78 -0.85
N PHE A 66 -1.52 4.37 0.39
CA PHE A 66 -0.55 4.22 1.46
C PHE A 66 -0.06 2.77 1.46
N ASN A 67 1.02 2.50 0.75
CA ASN A 67 1.54 1.15 0.55
C ASN A 67 2.61 0.82 1.59
N ARG A 68 2.43 -0.25 2.34
CA ARG A 68 3.48 -0.82 3.19
C ARG A 68 4.47 -1.58 2.32
N SER A 69 5.57 -0.93 1.98
CA SER A 69 6.61 -1.55 1.17
C SER A 69 7.55 -2.41 2.01
N ASN A 70 8.17 -3.37 1.35
CA ASN A 70 9.26 -4.16 1.90
C ASN A 70 10.62 -3.71 1.34
N LEU A 71 10.72 -2.45 0.92
CA LEU A 71 11.94 -1.90 0.37
C LEU A 71 12.91 -1.63 1.52
N LYS A 72 14.11 -2.21 1.47
CA LYS A 72 15.20 -1.76 2.34
C LYS A 72 15.84 -0.55 1.65
N GLY A 73 15.82 0.62 2.28
CA GLY A 73 16.52 1.78 1.74
C GLY A 73 17.99 1.43 1.47
N LYS A 74 18.47 1.66 0.24
CA LYS A 74 19.84 1.31 -0.20
C LYS A 74 20.93 1.89 0.73
N HIS A 75 20.60 2.95 1.46
CA HIS A 75 21.49 3.69 2.36
C HIS A 75 21.05 3.65 3.82
N GLU A 76 20.08 2.82 4.19
CA GLU A 76 19.64 2.71 5.59
C GLU A 76 20.47 1.66 6.37
N PRO A 77 20.95 1.99 7.58
CA PRO A 77 21.51 1.01 8.48
C PRO A 77 20.51 -0.13 8.71
N SER A 78 20.97 -1.38 8.60
CA SER A 78 20.13 -2.57 8.78
C SER A 78 19.41 -2.63 10.13
N SER A 79 19.95 -1.95 11.15
CA SER A 79 19.35 -1.80 12.48
C SER A 79 18.13 -0.87 12.50
N SER A 80 18.11 0.20 11.69
CA SER A 80 16.97 1.13 11.60
C SER A 80 15.79 0.51 10.85
N TRP A 81 16.07 -0.25 9.78
CA TRP A 81 15.06 -0.97 8.99
C TRP A 81 14.29 -2.03 9.81
N LYS A 82 14.96 -2.69 10.77
CA LYS A 82 14.32 -3.69 11.64
C LYS A 82 13.27 -3.10 12.58
N ASN A 83 13.30 -1.79 12.83
CA ASN A 83 12.53 -1.17 13.90
C ASN A 83 11.33 -0.36 13.38
N SER A 84 11.08 -0.30 12.08
CA SER A 84 9.93 0.42 11.50
C SER A 84 9.38 -0.25 10.26
N SER A 85 8.10 -0.01 9.96
CA SER A 85 7.49 -0.28 8.67
C SER A 85 7.50 0.97 7.81
N ILE A 86 7.89 0.85 6.54
CA ILE A 86 7.93 1.94 5.57
C ILE A 86 6.58 2.01 4.87
N ILE A 87 6.00 3.21 4.82
CA ILE A 87 4.76 3.52 4.11
C ILE A 87 5.09 4.46 2.96
N ASP A 88 5.06 3.93 1.74
CA ASP A 88 5.22 4.69 0.51
C ASP A 88 3.86 5.20 0.02
N VAL A 89 3.78 6.45 -0.41
CA VAL A 89 2.54 7.09 -0.86
C VAL A 89 2.58 7.30 -2.37
N TYR A 90 1.55 6.82 -3.06
CA TYR A 90 1.40 6.91 -4.51
C TYR A 90 0.08 7.55 -4.90
N SER A 91 0.03 8.12 -6.10
CA SER A 91 -1.22 8.50 -6.75
C SER A 91 -1.89 7.32 -7.47
N THR A 92 -3.22 7.34 -7.57
CA THR A 92 -4.01 6.38 -8.38
C THR A 92 -4.32 6.86 -9.79
N ASP A 93 -4.13 8.14 -10.10
CA ASP A 93 -4.44 8.72 -11.42
C ASP A 93 -3.24 8.78 -12.36
N GLU A 94 -2.02 8.86 -11.81
CA GLU A 94 -0.77 8.92 -12.57
C GLU A 94 0.36 8.14 -11.88
N GLN A 95 1.44 7.85 -12.65
CA GLN A 95 2.66 7.22 -12.16
C GLN A 95 3.46 8.20 -11.29
N HIS A 96 2.98 8.48 -10.08
CA HIS A 96 3.59 9.47 -9.20
C HIS A 96 3.79 8.93 -7.79
N TYR A 97 5.05 8.99 -7.33
CA TYR A 97 5.45 8.73 -5.96
C TYR A 97 5.54 10.05 -5.21
N ILE A 98 4.72 10.19 -4.16
CA ILE A 98 4.55 11.44 -3.41
C ILE A 98 5.59 11.53 -2.29
N GLY A 99 5.95 10.41 -1.69
CA GLY A 99 6.92 10.34 -0.59
C GLY A 99 6.68 9.15 0.31
N SER A 100 7.42 9.08 1.42
CA SER A 100 7.30 8.00 2.39
C SER A 100 7.42 8.49 3.82
N PHE A 101 6.92 7.67 4.74
CA PHE A 101 7.08 7.86 6.18
C PHE A 101 7.18 6.50 6.88
N TYR A 102 7.57 6.53 8.15
CA TYR A 102 7.88 5.33 8.93
C TYR A 102 6.90 5.20 10.09
N ILE A 103 6.37 3.99 10.27
CA ILE A 103 5.64 3.60 11.47
C ILE A 103 6.57 2.73 12.32
N ARG A 104 6.92 3.21 13.52
CA ARG A 104 7.81 2.48 14.42
C ARG A 104 7.14 1.22 14.95
N ASN A 105 7.90 0.14 14.97
CA ASN A 105 7.51 -1.09 15.63
C ASN A 105 7.40 -0.84 17.15
N ARG A 106 6.51 -1.57 17.83
CA ARG A 106 6.35 -1.52 19.28
C ARG A 106 6.62 -2.90 19.86
N GLU A 107 7.46 -2.97 20.90
CA GLU A 107 7.77 -4.22 21.59
C GLU A 107 8.20 -5.35 20.64
N GLY A 108 8.99 -5.01 19.62
CA GLY A 108 9.42 -5.95 18.57
C GLY A 108 8.33 -6.37 17.56
N LYS A 109 7.09 -5.90 17.71
CA LYS A 109 5.98 -6.16 16.77
C LYS A 109 5.89 -5.06 15.72
N SER A 110 5.82 -5.47 14.46
CA SER A 110 5.49 -4.58 13.35
C SER A 110 3.98 -4.43 13.19
N MET A 111 3.54 -3.38 12.50
CA MET A 111 2.13 -3.23 12.17
C MET A 111 1.56 -4.44 11.41
N SER A 112 0.28 -4.74 11.66
CA SER A 112 -0.47 -5.82 11.00
C SER A 112 -1.51 -5.28 10.01
N SER A 113 -2.09 -4.12 10.26
CA SER A 113 -3.08 -3.49 9.37
C SER A 113 -3.02 -1.97 9.42
N MET A 114 -3.59 -1.33 8.39
CA MET A 114 -3.82 0.12 8.36
C MET A 114 -5.10 0.48 7.62
N ILE A 115 -5.72 1.58 8.02
CA ILE A 115 -6.83 2.24 7.32
C ILE A 115 -6.66 3.76 7.40
N CYS A 116 -7.22 4.49 6.43
CA CYS A 116 -7.13 5.94 6.36
C CYS A 116 -8.53 6.53 6.12
N ASP A 117 -8.92 7.53 6.90
CA ASP A 117 -10.18 8.27 6.73
C ASP A 117 -10.00 9.68 6.12
N GLY A 118 -8.76 10.02 5.75
CA GLY A 118 -8.36 11.31 5.20
C GLY A 118 -7.82 12.31 6.20
N HIS A 119 -8.25 12.23 7.45
CA HIS A 119 -7.74 13.05 8.54
C HIS A 119 -6.74 12.28 9.40
N TYR A 120 -6.97 10.97 9.52
CA TYR A 120 -6.21 10.07 10.34
C TYR A 120 -5.84 8.80 9.59
N LEU A 121 -4.61 8.34 9.84
CA LEU A 121 -4.17 6.99 9.57
C LEU A 121 -4.25 6.19 10.87
N TYR A 122 -4.99 5.09 10.84
CA TYR A 122 -5.07 4.15 11.95
C TYR A 122 -4.22 2.93 11.62
N VAL A 123 -3.44 2.48 12.60
CA VAL A 123 -2.52 1.37 12.44
C VAL A 123 -2.66 0.42 13.62
N LEU A 124 -2.80 -0.87 13.35
CA LEU A 124 -2.80 -1.91 14.37
C LEU A 124 -1.38 -2.45 14.55
N ILE A 125 -0.85 -2.39 15.77
CA ILE A 125 0.45 -2.97 16.15
C ILE A 125 0.25 -3.88 17.35
N GLY A 126 0.36 -5.20 17.15
CA GLY A 126 -0.02 -6.16 18.18
C GLY A 126 -1.49 -5.99 18.55
N ASN A 127 -1.75 -5.61 19.81
CA ASN A 127 -3.10 -5.35 20.34
C ASN A 127 -3.39 -3.85 20.51
N GLU A 128 -2.51 -2.98 20.02
CA GLU A 128 -2.66 -1.53 20.10
C GLU A 128 -3.15 -0.93 18.79
N LEU A 129 -4.21 -0.12 18.86
CA LEU A 129 -4.63 0.76 17.78
C LEU A 129 -3.97 2.12 17.96
N GLN A 130 -3.08 2.49 17.04
CA GLN A 130 -2.44 3.81 17.01
C GLN A 130 -3.09 4.69 15.94
N ARG A 131 -3.28 5.96 16.26
CA ARG A 131 -3.88 6.96 15.37
C ARG A 131 -2.88 8.08 15.10
N TYR A 132 -2.61 8.33 13.83
CA TYR A 132 -1.74 9.40 13.36
C TYR A 132 -2.57 10.44 12.62
N ARG A 133 -2.42 11.72 12.98
CA ARG A 133 -3.06 12.81 12.25
C ARG A 133 -2.25 13.11 10.98
N ILE A 134 -2.92 13.10 9.84
CA ILE A 134 -2.37 13.58 8.58
C ILE A 134 -2.41 15.11 8.62
N ARG A 135 -1.27 15.76 8.37
CA ARG A 135 -1.21 17.22 8.37
C ARG A 135 -1.91 17.75 7.13
N ASP A 136 -2.56 18.91 7.27
CA ASP A 136 -3.17 19.59 6.14
C ASP A 136 -2.08 19.91 5.10
N GLY A 137 -2.34 19.52 3.85
CA GLY A 137 -1.39 19.66 2.75
C GLY A 137 -0.19 18.70 2.78
N ALA A 138 -0.14 17.71 3.68
CA ALA A 138 0.93 16.69 3.71
C ALA A 138 1.04 15.94 2.38
N PHE A 139 -0.11 15.70 1.74
CA PHE A 139 -0.21 15.14 0.41
C PHE A 139 -0.96 16.18 -0.43
N LYS A 140 -0.23 17.09 -1.07
CA LYS A 140 -0.81 18.09 -1.98
C LYS A 140 -1.39 17.37 -3.18
N PHE A 141 -2.67 17.04 -3.11
CA PHE A 141 -3.40 16.42 -4.20
C PHE A 141 -4.22 17.48 -4.94
N ASN A 142 -4.23 17.41 -6.27
CA ASN A 142 -5.01 18.32 -7.09
C ASN A 142 -6.46 17.81 -7.15
N ILE A 143 -7.27 18.18 -6.15
CA ILE A 143 -8.66 17.69 -5.93
C ILE A 143 -9.54 17.92 -7.18
N GLN A 144 -9.24 18.91 -8.02
CA GLN A 144 -10.03 19.22 -9.22
C GLN A 144 -10.03 18.13 -10.30
N ARG A 145 -9.04 17.22 -10.32
CA ARG A 145 -9.01 16.11 -11.31
C ARG A 145 -9.86 14.89 -10.90
N ASN A 146 -10.22 14.75 -9.62
CA ASN A 146 -10.93 13.59 -9.07
C ASN A 146 -12.47 13.73 -9.00
N GLN A 147 -13.06 14.66 -9.76
CA GLN A 147 -14.52 14.83 -9.78
C GLN A 147 -15.29 13.59 -10.30
N TRP A 148 -14.61 12.64 -10.95
CA TRP A 148 -15.23 11.43 -11.52
C TRP A 148 -15.74 10.43 -10.48
N PHE A 149 -15.36 10.57 -9.20
CA PHE A 149 -15.82 9.70 -8.10
C PHE A 149 -16.78 10.38 -7.12
N LYS A 150 -17.35 11.55 -7.46
CA LYS A 150 -18.57 12.00 -6.77
C LYS A 150 -19.74 11.23 -7.37
N GLU A 151 -20.06 10.07 -6.79
CA GLU A 151 -21.44 9.61 -6.82
C GLU A 151 -22.32 10.76 -6.33
N ALA A 152 -23.41 11.00 -7.06
CA ALA A 152 -24.38 12.03 -6.74
C ALA A 152 -24.78 11.89 -5.26
N LEU A 153 -24.79 13.00 -4.54
CA LEU A 153 -25.57 13.10 -3.31
C LEU A 153 -27.03 12.87 -3.71
N ALA A 154 -27.47 11.62 -3.69
CA ALA A 154 -28.87 11.30 -3.60
C ALA A 154 -29.34 11.80 -2.23
N ASP A 155 -30.43 12.55 -2.27
CA ASP A 155 -31.26 13.00 -1.17
C ASP A 155 -30.65 14.04 -0.21
N ARG A 156 -30.85 15.30 -0.60
CA ARG A 156 -31.39 16.29 0.34
C ARG A 156 -32.70 16.84 -0.21
N ASP A 157 -33.73 16.02 -0.13
CA ASP A 157 -35.08 16.52 0.06
C ASP A 157 -35.22 16.88 1.55
N ILE A 158 -35.28 18.18 1.82
CA ILE A 158 -36.08 18.95 2.81
C ILE A 158 -35.57 20.40 2.77
#